data_AF-A0A971ZH82-F1
#
_entry.id   AF-A0A971ZH82-F1
#
_cell.length_a   1.000
_cell.length_b   1.000
_cell.length_c   1.000
_cell.angle_alpha   90.00
_cell.angle_beta   90.00
_cell.angle_gamma   90.00
#
_symmetry.space_group_name_H-M   'P 1'
#
loop_
_entity.id
_entity.type
_entity.pdbx_description
1 polymer ?
#
loop_
_entity_poly.entity_id
_entity_poly.type
_entity_poly.pdbx_seq_one_letter_code
_entity_poly.pdbx_strand_id
1 'polypeptide(L)'
;MSKEIEVKVLGVSLMEMENKLKELGAELVAEEYQINTVIDTKDRYIEKHLNSYLRIRETSNLLTGKRTIKLTLKKNIGKEKARENIEITTAIDDKKAMLEILKNLQFNVVQEGYKKRKTYVYENIRFDLDKWDENTYPYEYMEIEVKKEEDLDKAIELLDINKEQISTKSIMELREEEDKKCTL
;
A
#
# COMPACT_ATOMS: atom_id res chain seq x y z
N MET A 1 1.31 10.45 13.79
CA MET A 1 0.03 9.85 13.40
C MET A 1 -0.46 10.61 12.18
N SER A 2 -0.89 9.90 11.13
CA SER A 2 -1.41 10.48 9.88
C SER A 2 -2.74 9.82 9.50
N LYS A 3 -3.59 10.56 8.78
CA LYS A 3 -4.81 10.04 8.17
C LYS A 3 -4.59 9.96 6.66
N GLU A 4 -4.95 8.83 6.06
CA GLU A 4 -4.86 8.56 4.62
C GLU A 4 -6.26 8.27 4.07
N ILE A 5 -6.55 8.77 2.87
CA ILE A 5 -7.75 8.50 2.08
C ILE A 5 -7.27 7.93 0.75
N GLU A 6 -7.53 6.65 0.48
CA GLU A 6 -6.97 5.95 -0.68
C GLU A 6 -8.00 5.07 -1.40
N VAL A 7 -7.80 4.86 -2.69
CA VAL A 7 -8.42 3.75 -3.44
C VAL A 7 -7.38 3.00 -4.25
N LYS A 8 -7.73 1.79 -4.69
CA LYS A 8 -6.95 1.00 -5.65
C LYS A 8 -7.66 0.97 -6.99
N VAL A 9 -6.90 1.13 -8.04
CA VAL A 9 -7.33 1.00 -9.43
C VAL A 9 -6.75 -0.30 -9.97
N LEU A 10 -7.62 -1.27 -10.25
CA LEU A 10 -7.30 -2.65 -10.61
C LEU A 10 -7.48 -2.88 -12.12
N GLY A 11 -6.81 -3.92 -12.65
CA GLY A 11 -6.98 -4.29 -14.06
C GLY A 11 -6.51 -3.20 -15.03
N VAL A 12 -5.48 -2.45 -14.65
CA VAL A 12 -4.88 -1.38 -15.45
C VAL A 12 -3.45 -1.75 -15.85
N SER A 13 -3.01 -1.27 -17.01
CA SER A 13 -1.60 -1.30 -17.40
C SER A 13 -0.86 -0.18 -16.70
N LEU A 14 0.14 -0.51 -15.86
CA LEU A 14 0.95 0.53 -15.20
C LEU A 14 1.74 1.37 -16.19
N MET A 15 2.12 0.79 -17.34
CA MET A 15 2.78 1.54 -18.40
C MET A 15 1.87 2.62 -18.99
N GLU A 16 0.60 2.28 -19.25
CA GLU A 16 -0.39 3.24 -19.75
C GLU A 16 -0.69 4.32 -18.71
N MET A 17 -0.91 3.94 -17.45
CA MET A 17 -1.13 4.91 -16.37
C MET A 17 0.08 5.81 -16.16
N GLU A 18 1.30 5.28 -16.22
CA GLU A 18 2.54 6.05 -16.13
C GLU A 18 2.65 7.07 -17.28
N ASN A 19 2.26 6.69 -18.50
CA ASN A 19 2.25 7.62 -19.64
C ASN A 19 1.22 8.73 -19.47
N LYS A 20 -0.02 8.40 -19.05
CA LYS A 20 -1.06 9.41 -18.74
C LYS A 20 -0.58 10.40 -17.68
N LEU A 21 0.06 9.91 -16.61
CA LEU A 21 0.63 10.76 -15.55
C LEU A 21 1.72 11.70 -16.08
N LYS A 22 2.61 11.22 -16.96
CA LYS A 22 3.64 12.06 -17.58
C LYS A 22 3.05 13.12 -18.50
N GLU A 23 2.04 12.78 -19.30
CA GLU A 23 1.33 13.72 -20.18
C GLU A 23 0.59 14.80 -19.40
N LEU A 24 0.04 14.46 -18.23
CA LEU A 24 -0.54 15.42 -17.29
C LEU A 24 0.50 16.35 -16.64
N GLY A 25 1.79 16.04 -16.74
CA GLY A 25 2.85 16.77 -16.05
C GLY A 25 3.00 16.41 -14.57
N ALA A 26 2.58 15.19 -14.17
CA ALA A 26 2.81 14.69 -12.83
C ALA A 26 4.31 14.49 -12.57
N GLU A 27 4.76 14.85 -11.37
CA GLU A 27 6.16 14.75 -10.95
C GLU A 27 6.46 13.34 -10.41
N LEU A 28 7.49 12.68 -10.94
CA LEU A 28 8.03 11.45 -10.33
C LEU A 28 8.82 11.80 -9.07
N VAL A 29 8.28 11.49 -7.89
CA VAL A 29 8.89 11.85 -6.60
C VAL A 29 9.64 10.69 -5.94
N ALA A 30 9.31 9.45 -6.30
CA ALA A 30 10.00 8.27 -5.77
C ALA A 30 9.92 7.08 -6.72
N GLU A 31 10.98 6.29 -6.74
CA GLU A 31 10.99 4.93 -7.26
C GLU A 31 11.61 4.05 -6.20
N GLU A 32 10.89 3.02 -5.75
CA GLU A 32 11.20 2.31 -4.52
C GLU A 32 11.12 0.80 -4.70
N TYR A 33 12.10 0.11 -4.11
CA TYR A 33 12.00 -1.29 -3.76
C TYR A 33 11.72 -1.41 -2.26
N GLN A 34 10.64 -2.09 -1.90
CA GLN A 34 10.16 -2.22 -0.53
C GLN A 34 10.09 -3.68 -0.11
N ILE A 35 10.56 -3.97 1.11
CA ILE A 35 10.36 -5.24 1.80
C ILE A 35 9.39 -4.96 2.95
N ASN A 36 8.24 -5.63 2.95
CA ASN A 36 7.18 -5.44 3.94
C ASN A 36 7.04 -6.71 4.77
N THR A 37 7.50 -6.67 6.02
CA THR A 37 7.38 -7.77 6.97
C THR A 37 6.14 -7.55 7.82
N VAL A 38 5.09 -8.35 7.58
CA VAL A 38 3.85 -8.39 8.35
C VAL A 38 4.10 -9.03 9.70
N ILE A 39 3.58 -8.42 10.77
CA ILE A 39 3.72 -8.92 12.13
C ILE A 39 2.35 -8.99 12.79
N ASP A 40 2.06 -10.11 13.45
CA ASP A 40 0.83 -10.28 14.23
C ASP A 40 1.04 -11.33 15.34
N THR A 41 0.08 -11.45 16.25
CA THR A 41 0.01 -12.57 17.18
C THR A 41 -0.42 -13.85 16.45
N LYS A 42 -0.20 -15.01 17.07
CA LYS A 42 -0.54 -16.32 16.49
C LYS A 42 -2.02 -16.45 16.11
N ASP A 43 -2.90 -15.84 16.88
CA ASP A 43 -4.36 -15.82 16.67
C ASP A 43 -4.83 -14.74 15.66
N ARG A 44 -3.90 -13.94 15.12
CA ARG A 44 -4.13 -12.80 14.21
C ARG A 44 -4.93 -11.67 14.88
N TYR A 45 -4.54 -11.30 16.10
CA TYR A 45 -5.30 -10.36 16.92
C TYR A 45 -5.36 -8.95 16.30
N ILE A 46 -4.24 -8.46 15.77
CA ILE A 46 -4.16 -7.11 15.18
C ILE A 46 -5.11 -7.02 13.98
N GLU A 47 -5.09 -8.03 13.12
CA GLU A 47 -5.97 -8.10 11.96
C GLU A 47 -7.44 -8.25 12.38
N LYS A 48 -7.78 -9.28 13.15
CA LYS A 48 -9.17 -9.69 13.41
C LYS A 48 -9.90 -8.81 14.43
N HIS A 49 -9.19 -8.28 15.42
CA HIS A 49 -9.81 -7.57 16.54
C HIS A 49 -9.54 -6.07 16.53
N LEU A 50 -8.44 -5.62 15.92
CA LEU A 50 -8.12 -4.19 15.85
C LEU A 50 -8.46 -3.56 14.49
N ASN A 51 -8.88 -4.35 13.50
CA ASN A 51 -9.02 -3.93 12.10
C ASN A 51 -7.77 -3.18 11.62
N SER A 52 -6.62 -3.72 11.99
CA SER A 52 -5.31 -3.07 11.84
C SER A 52 -4.31 -4.04 11.26
N TYR A 53 -3.15 -3.52 10.88
CA TYR A 53 -2.04 -4.30 10.37
C TYR A 53 -0.72 -3.66 10.82
N LEU A 54 0.17 -4.46 11.40
CA LEU A 54 1.50 -4.03 11.85
C LEU A 54 2.55 -4.53 10.85
N ARG A 55 3.46 -3.64 10.45
CA ARG A 55 4.61 -4.01 9.62
C ARG A 55 5.89 -3.31 10.02
N ILE A 56 7.00 -3.99 9.71
CA ILE A 56 8.27 -3.33 9.45
C ILE A 56 8.44 -3.23 7.93
N ARG A 57 8.71 -2.02 7.43
CA ARG A 57 9.05 -1.77 6.02
C ARG A 57 10.48 -1.32 5.90
N GLU A 58 11.25 -2.03 5.08
CA GLU A 58 12.52 -1.55 4.54
C GLU A 58 12.25 -0.96 3.16
N THR A 59 12.71 0.27 2.91
CA THR A 59 12.55 0.97 1.64
C THR A 59 13.92 1.35 1.11
N SER A 60 14.21 0.97 -0.14
CA SER A 60 15.34 1.47 -0.92
C SER A 60 14.80 2.36 -2.03
N ASN A 61 15.07 3.67 -1.95
CA ASN A 61 14.69 4.62 -2.98
C ASN A 61 15.77 4.65 -4.06
N LEU A 62 15.40 4.28 -5.29
CA LEU A 62 16.30 4.11 -6.42
C LEU A 62 16.73 5.44 -7.06
N LEU A 63 15.95 6.51 -6.88
CA LEU A 63 16.30 7.85 -7.37
C LEU A 63 17.36 8.52 -6.50
N THR A 64 17.30 8.31 -5.19
CA THR A 64 18.17 8.99 -4.21
C THR A 64 19.25 8.08 -3.60
N GLY A 65 19.13 6.76 -3.77
CA GLY A 65 19.97 5.75 -3.11
C GLY A 65 19.69 5.59 -1.61
N LYS A 66 18.75 6.36 -1.03
CA LYS A 66 18.46 6.36 0.40
C LYS A 66 17.77 5.06 0.83
N ARG A 67 18.19 4.53 1.99
CA ARG A 67 17.52 3.41 2.67
C ARG A 67 16.89 3.86 3.97
N THR A 68 15.70 3.35 4.27
CA THR A 68 14.99 3.63 5.53
C THR A 68 14.28 2.39 6.03
N ILE A 69 14.17 2.26 7.34
CA ILE A 69 13.37 1.22 7.99
C ILE A 69 12.31 1.90 8.86
N LYS A 70 11.06 1.47 8.73
CA LYS A 70 9.92 2.03 9.48
C LYS A 70 9.07 0.93 10.08
N LEU A 71 8.67 1.12 11.34
CA LEU A 71 7.60 0.34 11.97
C LEU A 71 6.29 1.13 11.84
N THR A 72 5.24 0.48 11.33
CA THR A 72 3.94 1.10 11.08
C THR A 72 2.81 0.22 11.58
N LEU A 73 1.95 0.77 12.42
CA LEU A 73 0.61 0.23 12.70
C LEU A 73 -0.40 1.03 11.87
N LYS A 74 -1.01 0.39 10.86
CA LYS A 74 -2.06 0.96 10.00
C LYS A 74 -3.42 0.44 10.46
N LYS A 75 -4.30 1.32 10.93
CA LYS A 75 -5.66 0.99 11.34
C LYS A 75 -6.66 1.47 10.31
N ASN A 76 -7.50 0.58 9.80
CA ASN A 76 -8.59 0.98 8.92
C ASN A 76 -9.77 1.50 9.77
N ILE A 77 -10.28 2.68 9.41
CA ILE A 77 -11.36 3.35 10.15
C ILE A 77 -12.63 3.58 9.31
N GLY A 78 -12.56 3.37 7.99
CA GLY A 78 -13.68 3.53 7.07
C GLY A 78 -13.36 2.98 5.68
N LYS A 79 -14.41 2.65 4.91
CA LYS A 79 -14.30 2.09 3.54
C LYS A 79 -15.45 2.49 2.60
N GLU A 80 -16.26 3.50 2.93
CA GLU A 80 -17.49 3.78 2.15
C GLU A 80 -17.20 4.21 0.72
N LYS A 81 -16.59 5.39 0.52
CA LYS A 81 -16.21 5.90 -0.81
C LYS A 81 -14.75 5.66 -1.11
N ALA A 82 -13.91 5.88 -0.11
CA ALA A 82 -12.49 5.59 -0.13
C ALA A 82 -12.12 4.81 1.14
N ARG A 83 -10.97 4.15 1.08
CA ARG A 83 -10.40 3.50 2.25
C ARG A 83 -9.73 4.54 3.11
N GLU A 84 -10.21 4.69 4.34
CA GLU A 84 -9.62 5.59 5.33
C GLU A 84 -8.77 4.82 6.32
N ASN A 85 -7.54 5.31 6.55
CA ASN A 85 -6.62 4.70 7.49
C ASN A 85 -5.97 5.71 8.41
N ILE A 86 -5.70 5.30 9.65
CA ILE A 86 -4.81 6.00 10.57
C ILE A 86 -3.50 5.22 10.64
N GLU A 87 -2.39 5.87 10.32
CA GLU A 87 -1.05 5.30 10.47
C GLU A 87 -0.31 5.87 11.68
N ILE A 88 0.21 4.99 12.53
CA ILE A 88 1.19 5.30 13.56
C ILE A 88 2.52 4.73 13.07
N THR A 89 3.41 5.60 12.62
CA THR A 89 4.67 5.24 11.98
C THR A 89 5.85 5.87 12.69
N THR A 90 6.90 5.10 12.93
CA THR A 90 8.20 5.58 13.41
C THR A 90 9.34 5.00 12.59
N ALA A 91 10.42 5.77 12.47
CA ALA A 91 11.69 5.23 11.99
C ALA A 91 12.28 4.29 13.04
N ILE A 92 12.97 3.25 12.57
CA ILE A 92 13.77 2.35 13.39
C ILE A 92 15.12 2.13 12.69
N ASP A 93 16.15 1.78 13.45
CA ASP A 93 17.50 1.64 12.91
C ASP A 93 17.89 0.18 12.63
N ASP A 94 17.25 -0.78 13.32
CA ASP A 94 17.56 -2.21 13.21
C ASP A 94 16.28 -3.06 13.18
N LYS A 95 15.98 -3.64 12.00
CA LYS A 95 14.86 -4.57 11.81
C LYS A 95 15.01 -5.83 12.66
N LYS A 96 16.21 -6.41 12.77
CA LYS A 96 16.44 -7.67 13.48
C LYS A 96 16.21 -7.49 14.98
N ALA A 97 16.76 -6.43 15.56
CA ALA A 97 16.54 -6.10 16.97
C ALA A 97 15.05 -5.87 17.26
N MET A 98 14.35 -5.11 16.40
CA MET A 98 12.91 -4.87 16.55
C MET A 98 12.09 -6.16 16.47
N LEU A 99 12.39 -7.03 15.50
CA LEU A 99 11.73 -8.33 15.38
C LEU A 99 11.95 -9.22 16.60
N GLU A 100 13.16 -9.22 17.18
CA GLU A 100 13.44 -9.99 18.40
C GLU A 100 12.65 -9.45 19.60
N ILE A 101 12.56 -8.13 19.78
CA ILE A 101 11.73 -7.51 20.82
C ILE A 101 10.27 -7.94 20.65
N LEU A 102 9.72 -7.80 19.44
CA LEU A 102 8.33 -8.14 19.15
C LEU A 102 8.04 -9.63 19.36
N LYS A 103 8.97 -10.51 18.97
CA LYS A 103 8.86 -11.96 19.19
C LYS A 103 8.79 -12.31 20.67
N ASN A 104 9.62 -11.70 21.51
CA ASN A 104 9.56 -11.89 22.95
C ASN A 104 8.23 -11.41 23.56
N LEU A 105 7.56 -10.47 22.90
CA LEU A 105 6.20 -9.99 23.22
C LEU A 105 5.08 -10.80 22.53
N GLN A 106 5.37 -11.99 22.00
CA GLN A 106 4.43 -12.89 21.31
C GLN A 106 3.91 -12.42 19.94
N PHE A 107 4.55 -11.40 19.34
CA PHE A 107 4.30 -10.97 17.97
C PHE A 107 5.26 -11.67 17.02
N ASN A 108 4.74 -12.39 16.03
CA ASN A 108 5.51 -13.18 15.09
C ASN A 108 5.40 -12.60 13.68
N VAL A 109 6.43 -12.84 12.87
CA VAL A 109 6.35 -12.58 11.42
C VAL A 109 5.30 -13.52 10.83
N VAL A 110 4.32 -12.95 10.15
CA VAL A 110 3.26 -13.70 9.47
C VAL A 110 3.65 -13.95 8.01
N GLN A 111 4.14 -12.90 7.35
CA GLN A 111 4.44 -12.90 5.93
C GLN A 111 5.48 -11.83 5.65
N GLU A 112 6.28 -12.03 4.60
CA GLU A 112 7.11 -11.00 4.01
C GLU A 112 6.77 -10.87 2.54
N GLY A 113 6.55 -9.63 2.09
CA GLY A 113 6.20 -9.31 0.70
C GLY A 113 7.13 -8.24 0.13
N TYR A 114 7.38 -8.34 -1.16
CA TYR A 114 8.31 -7.49 -1.90
C TYR A 114 7.53 -6.64 -2.89
N LYS A 115 7.80 -5.34 -2.92
CA LYS A 115 7.08 -4.41 -3.77
C LYS A 115 8.01 -3.49 -4.54
N LYS A 116 7.71 -3.31 -5.81
CA LYS A 116 8.21 -2.18 -6.61
C LYS A 116 7.12 -1.12 -6.67
N ARG A 117 7.48 0.12 -6.37
CA ARG A 117 6.57 1.27 -6.40
C ARG A 117 7.22 2.42 -7.17
N LYS A 118 6.47 3.03 -8.09
CA LYS A 118 6.75 4.38 -8.58
C LYS A 118 5.68 5.32 -8.05
N THR A 119 6.11 6.44 -7.47
CA THR A 119 5.21 7.46 -6.93
C THR A 119 5.27 8.70 -7.80
N TYR A 120 4.11 9.08 -8.32
CA TYR A 120 3.88 10.36 -8.99
C TYR A 120 3.02 11.27 -8.11
N VAL A 121 3.22 12.58 -8.23
CA VAL A 121 2.39 13.59 -7.58
C VAL A 121 1.92 14.62 -8.60
N TYR A 122 0.63 14.91 -8.59
CA TYR A 122 0.02 15.97 -9.39
C TYR A 122 -1.03 16.71 -8.56
N GLU A 123 -0.88 18.03 -8.41
CA GLU A 123 -1.83 18.89 -7.67
C GLU A 123 -2.17 18.39 -6.24
N ASN A 124 -1.20 17.81 -5.53
CA ASN A 124 -1.35 17.16 -4.20
C ASN A 124 -2.04 15.79 -4.18
N ILE A 125 -2.38 15.23 -5.34
CA ILE A 125 -2.83 13.85 -5.49
C ILE A 125 -1.61 12.97 -5.67
N ARG A 126 -1.53 11.88 -4.91
CA ARG A 126 -0.45 10.90 -4.97
C ARG A 126 -0.92 9.67 -5.75
N PHE A 127 -0.12 9.25 -6.70
CA PHE A 127 -0.35 8.06 -7.52
C PHE A 127 0.79 7.08 -7.31
N ASP A 128 0.50 5.92 -6.73
CA ASP A 128 1.49 4.87 -6.50
C ASP A 128 1.24 3.71 -7.47
N LEU A 129 2.12 3.55 -8.45
CA LEU A 129 2.12 2.42 -9.39
C LEU A 129 2.81 1.23 -8.72
N ASP A 130 2.03 0.23 -8.32
CA ASP A 130 2.44 -0.85 -7.43
C ASP A 130 2.49 -2.20 -8.13
N LYS A 131 3.60 -2.91 -7.89
CA LYS A 131 3.75 -4.32 -8.24
C LYS A 131 4.33 -5.10 -7.06
N TRP A 132 3.55 -6.01 -6.50
CA TRP A 132 4.03 -6.98 -5.53
C TRP A 132 4.69 -8.18 -6.21
N ASP A 133 5.41 -8.98 -5.42
CA ASP A 133 5.76 -10.34 -5.80
C ASP A 133 4.52 -11.23 -5.93
N GLU A 134 4.63 -12.27 -6.76
CA GLU A 134 3.54 -13.20 -7.06
C GLU A 134 2.97 -13.88 -5.80
N ASN A 135 3.84 -14.18 -4.83
CA ASN A 135 3.42 -14.81 -3.58
C ASN A 135 2.73 -13.85 -2.63
N THR A 136 2.69 -12.54 -2.90
CA THR A 136 1.94 -11.56 -2.12
C THR A 136 0.67 -11.16 -2.85
N TYR A 137 0.78 -10.69 -4.09
CA TYR A 137 -0.33 -10.36 -4.98
C TYR A 137 0.19 -10.27 -6.43
N PRO A 138 -0.24 -11.14 -7.36
CA PRO A 138 0.40 -11.27 -8.67
C PRO A 138 0.01 -10.19 -9.68
N TYR A 139 -1.02 -9.37 -9.38
CA TYR A 139 -1.52 -8.36 -10.30
C TYR A 139 -0.96 -6.98 -9.98
N GLU A 140 -0.69 -6.22 -11.04
CA GLU A 140 -0.33 -4.82 -10.93
C GLU A 140 -1.56 -3.95 -10.66
N TYR A 141 -1.38 -2.86 -9.93
CA TYR A 141 -2.43 -1.91 -9.62
C TYR A 141 -1.85 -0.54 -9.31
N MET A 142 -2.69 0.49 -9.37
CA MET A 142 -2.33 1.83 -8.94
C MET A 142 -3.09 2.19 -7.66
N GLU A 143 -2.45 2.82 -6.68
CA GLU A 143 -3.15 3.51 -5.58
C GLU A 143 -3.28 4.99 -5.90
N ILE A 144 -4.45 5.55 -5.64
CA ILE A 144 -4.67 7.00 -5.63
C ILE A 144 -4.89 7.39 -4.18
N GLU A 145 -4.02 8.24 -3.64
CA GLU A 145 -4.12 8.78 -2.29
C GLU A 145 -4.34 10.29 -2.35
N VAL A 146 -5.33 10.75 -1.60
CA VAL A 146 -5.78 12.15 -1.58
C VAL A 146 -5.88 12.69 -0.17
N LYS A 147 -5.80 14.01 -0.02
CA LYS A 147 -6.03 14.68 1.27
C LYS A 147 -7.52 14.88 1.56
N LYS A 148 -8.34 14.97 0.51
CA LYS A 148 -9.79 15.18 0.56
C LYS A 148 -10.46 14.27 -0.46
N GLU A 149 -11.63 13.73 -0.13
CA GLU A 149 -12.37 12.85 -1.04
C GLU A 149 -12.71 13.51 -2.39
N GLU A 150 -12.94 14.82 -2.41
CA GLU A 150 -13.24 15.58 -3.65
C GLU A 150 -12.13 15.49 -4.70
N ASP A 151 -10.87 15.34 -4.26
CA ASP A 151 -9.73 15.20 -5.17
C ASP A 151 -9.69 13.80 -5.84
N LEU A 152 -10.45 12.83 -5.31
CA LEU A 152 -10.53 11.50 -5.89
C LEU A 152 -11.31 11.48 -7.20
N ASP A 153 -12.48 12.14 -7.23
CA ASP A 153 -13.29 12.24 -8.45
C ASP A 153 -12.49 12.95 -9.56
N LYS A 154 -11.75 14.00 -9.19
CA LYS A 154 -10.81 14.67 -10.09
C LYS A 154 -9.74 13.73 -10.64
N ALA A 155 -9.12 12.90 -9.79
CA ALA A 155 -8.12 11.93 -10.22
C ALA A 155 -8.68 10.90 -11.22
N ILE A 156 -9.90 10.43 -10.97
CA ILE A 156 -10.63 9.47 -11.83
C ILE A 156 -10.88 10.08 -13.21
N GLU A 157 -11.34 11.34 -13.26
CA GLU A 157 -11.60 12.07 -14.50
C GLU A 157 -10.31 12.35 -15.28
N LEU A 158 -9.26 12.84 -14.60
CA LEU A 158 -7.97 13.18 -15.24
C LEU A 158 -7.31 11.98 -15.93
N LEU A 159 -7.43 10.78 -15.34
CA LEU A 159 -6.83 9.56 -15.86
C LEU A 159 -7.79 8.69 -16.66
N ASP A 160 -9.04 9.13 -16.85
CA ASP A 160 -10.11 8.38 -17.52
C ASP A 160 -10.21 6.94 -16.99
N ILE A 161 -10.38 6.83 -15.66
CA ILE A 161 -10.45 5.55 -14.95
C ILE A 161 -11.91 5.06 -14.93
N ASN A 162 -12.15 3.81 -15.32
CA ASN A 162 -13.46 3.21 -15.18
C ASN A 162 -13.74 2.96 -13.68
N LYS A 163 -14.89 3.42 -13.19
CA LYS A 163 -15.33 3.22 -11.79
C LYS A 163 -15.38 1.76 -11.37
N GLU A 164 -15.60 0.83 -12.29
CA GLU A 164 -15.59 -0.61 -12.02
C GLU A 164 -14.20 -1.15 -11.66
N GLN A 165 -13.13 -0.44 -12.03
CA GLN A 165 -11.75 -0.77 -11.67
C GLN A 165 -11.39 -0.31 -10.26
N ILE A 166 -12.24 0.48 -9.61
CA ILE A 166 -11.95 1.09 -8.31
C ILE A 166 -12.34 0.15 -7.18
N SER A 167 -11.44 0.00 -6.21
CA SER A 167 -11.64 -0.86 -5.05
C SER A 167 -11.13 -0.20 -3.77
N THR A 168 -11.89 -0.37 -2.69
CA THR A 168 -11.51 -0.01 -1.31
C THR A 168 -10.94 -1.18 -0.52
N LYS A 169 -10.84 -2.36 -1.15
CA LYS A 169 -10.29 -3.58 -0.57
C LYS A 169 -8.78 -3.43 -0.33
N SER A 170 -8.29 -4.06 0.72
CA SER A 170 -6.87 -4.25 0.94
C SER A 170 -6.30 -5.31 -0.01
N ILE A 171 -4.97 -5.36 -0.13
CA ILE A 171 -4.31 -6.38 -0.95
C ILE A 171 -4.57 -7.80 -0.43
N MET A 172 -4.72 -7.96 0.89
CA MET A 172 -5.10 -9.26 1.47
C MET A 172 -6.53 -9.65 1.07
N GLU A 173 -7.50 -8.74 1.19
CA GLU A 173 -8.88 -8.97 0.75
C GLU A 173 -8.95 -9.31 -0.74
N LEU A 174 -8.18 -8.60 -1.58
CA LEU A 174 -8.11 -8.88 -3.02
C LEU A 174 -7.49 -10.25 -3.32
N ARG A 175 -6.42 -10.62 -2.63
CA ARG A 175 -5.79 -11.93 -2.80
C ARG A 175 -6.73 -13.06 -2.42
N GLU A 176 -7.42 -12.96 -1.29
CA GLU A 176 -8.37 -13.99 -0.86
C GLU A 176 -9.50 -14.23 -1.86
N GLU A 177 -9.90 -13.20 -2.60
CA GLU A 177 -10.90 -13.32 -3.67
C GLU A 177 -10.35 -14.06 -4.89
N GLU A 178 -9.10 -13.81 -5.26
CA GLU A 178 -8.44 -14.51 -6.36
C GLU A 178 -8.19 -15.99 -6.02
N ASP A 179 -7.74 -16.28 -4.81
CA ASP A 179 -7.52 -17.66 -4.34
C ASP A 179 -8.84 -18.47 -4.38
N LYS A 180 -9.98 -17.85 -4.03
CA LYS A 180 -11.30 -18.49 -4.10
C LYS A 180 -11.77 -18.76 -5.53
N LYS A 181 -11.43 -17.90 -6.49
CA LYS A 181 -11.78 -18.10 -7.90
C LYS A 181 -11.04 -19.29 -8.51
N CYS A 182 -9.79 -19.54 -8.10
CA CYS A 182 -9.02 -20.69 -8.58
C CYS A 182 -9.45 -22.04 -7.98
N THR A 183 -10.23 -22.03 -6.89
CA THR A 183 -10.76 -23.26 -6.26
C THR A 183 -12.13 -23.71 -6.76
N LEU A 184 -12.73 -22.98 -7.72
CA LEU A 184 -14.01 -23.28 -8.37
C LEU A 184 -13.78 -23.76 -9.80
#